data_AF-A0A7S4LDD4-F1
#
_entry.id   AF-A0A7S4LDD4-F1
#
_cell.length_a   1.000
_cell.length_b   1.000
_cell.length_c   1.000
_cell.angle_alpha   90.00
_cell.angle_beta   90.00
_cell.angle_gamma   90.00
#
_symmetry.space_group_name_H-M   'P 1'
#
loop_
_entity.id
_entity.type
_entity.pdbx_description
1 polymer ?
#
loop_
_entity_poly.entity_id
_entity_poly.type
_entity_poly.pdbx_seq_one_letter_code
_entity_poly.pdbx_strand_id
1 'polypeptide(L)'
;ALAGLKDAASLQILTLDLVGNQVGADGAQALAALKDAPLLHTLNLNLLSNSIGRSGAAALSALKDAPSLQTLSLNLPEDAVRAQGMQALAHITALGMPGVGMNRAGGA
;
A
#
# COMPACT_ATOMS: atom_id res chain seq x y z
N ALA A 1 1.46 -16.06 6.42
CA ALA A 1 2.03 -16.25 5.07
C ALA A 1 0.98 -15.85 4.03
N LEU A 2 1.16 -14.72 3.34
CA LEU A 2 0.21 -14.20 2.32
C LEU A 2 0.41 -14.83 0.93
N ALA A 3 1.04 -16.01 0.86
CA ALA A 3 1.37 -16.67 -0.40
C ALA A 3 0.14 -17.01 -1.27
N GLY A 4 -1.07 -17.05 -0.69
CA GLY A 4 -2.33 -17.30 -1.39
C GLY A 4 -2.88 -16.13 -2.21
N LEU A 5 -2.31 -14.93 -2.11
CA LEU A 5 -2.76 -13.79 -2.95
C LEU A 5 -2.20 -13.85 -4.39
N LYS A 6 -1.30 -14.79 -4.70
CA LYS A 6 -0.81 -15.01 -6.07
C LYS A 6 -1.91 -15.49 -7.01
N ASP A 7 -2.90 -16.19 -6.46
CA ASP A 7 -4.11 -16.63 -7.15
C ASP A 7 -5.20 -15.56 -7.18
N ALA A 8 -4.89 -14.31 -6.82
CA ALA A 8 -5.74 -13.13 -7.09
C ALA A 8 -5.87 -12.81 -8.59
N ALA A 9 -5.61 -13.79 -9.48
CA ALA A 9 -5.61 -13.68 -10.92
C ALA A 9 -6.96 -13.22 -11.51
N SER A 10 -8.03 -13.13 -10.71
CA SER A 10 -9.33 -12.57 -11.11
C SER A 10 -9.74 -11.30 -10.32
N LEU A 11 -8.96 -10.87 -9.31
CA LEU A 11 -9.33 -9.73 -8.47
C LEU A 11 -8.94 -8.42 -9.15
N GLN A 12 -9.97 -7.65 -9.52
CA GLN A 12 -9.81 -6.34 -10.13
C GLN A 12 -9.77 -5.20 -9.12
N ILE A 13 -10.44 -5.38 -7.98
CA ILE A 13 -10.53 -4.42 -6.90
C ILE A 13 -10.24 -5.15 -5.60
N LEU A 14 -9.34 -4.61 -4.81
CA LEU A 14 -9.03 -5.11 -3.47
C LEU A 14 -9.04 -3.96 -2.48
N THR A 15 -9.90 -4.06 -1.48
CA THR A 15 -9.93 -3.14 -0.35
C THR A 15 -9.65 -3.94 0.92
N LEU A 16 -8.60 -3.57 1.65
CA LEU A 16 -8.25 -4.19 2.92
C LEU A 16 -8.20 -3.13 4.02
N ASP A 17 -9.06 -3.30 5.03
CA ASP A 17 -8.95 -2.58 6.29
C ASP A 17 -8.19 -3.45 7.29
N LEU A 18 -6.97 -3.01 7.61
CA LEU A 18 -6.03 -3.69 8.49
C LEU A 18 -5.67 -2.82 9.69
N VAL A 19 -6.50 -1.85 10.08
CA VAL A 19 -6.21 -0.97 11.21
C VAL A 19 -5.97 -1.75 12.50
N GLY A 20 -4.87 -1.48 13.20
CA GLY A 20 -4.58 -2.09 14.50
C GLY A 20 -4.23 -3.58 14.48
N ASN A 21 -3.99 -4.18 13.31
CA ASN A 21 -3.74 -5.62 13.16
C ASN A 21 -2.27 -6.03 13.35
N GLN A 22 -1.45 -5.18 13.98
CA GLN A 22 -0.03 -5.44 14.24
C GLN A 22 0.76 -5.83 12.98
N VAL A 23 0.39 -5.25 11.82
CA VAL A 23 1.11 -5.45 10.57
C VAL A 23 2.51 -4.84 10.73
N GLY A 24 3.52 -5.72 10.78
CA GLY A 24 4.93 -5.36 10.82
C GLY A 24 5.53 -5.14 9.43
N ALA A 25 6.85 -4.95 9.38
CA ALA A 25 7.59 -4.80 8.12
C ALA A 25 7.38 -6.00 7.17
N ASP A 26 7.40 -7.23 7.68
CA ASP A 26 7.20 -8.45 6.88
C ASP A 26 5.77 -8.52 6.31
N GLY A 27 4.78 -8.09 7.09
CA GLY A 27 3.40 -7.99 6.63
C GLY A 27 3.25 -6.98 5.49
N ALA A 28 3.90 -5.81 5.61
CA ALA A 28 3.94 -4.81 4.56
C ALA A 28 4.68 -5.28 3.30
N GLN A 29 5.79 -6.02 3.43
CA GLN A 29 6.48 -6.65 2.30
C GLN A 29 5.57 -7.64 1.57
N ALA A 30 4.82 -8.42 2.34
CA ALA A 30 3.92 -9.40 1.78
C ALA A 30 2.69 -8.75 1.09
N LEU A 31 2.22 -7.59 1.57
CA LEU A 31 1.23 -6.77 0.86
C LEU A 31 1.82 -6.15 -0.42
N ALA A 32 3.10 -5.78 -0.42
CA ALA A 32 3.75 -5.22 -1.61
C ALA A 32 3.83 -6.21 -2.79
N ALA A 33 3.71 -7.53 -2.54
CA ALA A 33 3.61 -8.55 -3.57
C ALA A 33 2.34 -8.40 -4.45
N LEU A 34 1.35 -7.61 -4.02
CA LEU A 34 0.17 -7.30 -4.83
C LEU A 34 0.50 -6.51 -6.10
N LYS A 35 1.70 -5.93 -6.21
CA LYS A 35 2.15 -5.25 -7.45
C LYS A 35 2.20 -6.20 -8.65
N ASP A 36 2.38 -7.49 -8.41
CA ASP A 36 2.49 -8.52 -9.45
C ASP A 36 1.12 -9.10 -9.84
N ALA A 37 0.01 -8.60 -9.28
CA ALA A 37 -1.33 -9.06 -9.59
C ALA A 37 -1.80 -8.52 -10.95
N PRO A 38 -1.92 -9.38 -12.00
CA PRO A 38 -2.04 -8.92 -13.38
C PRO A 38 -3.37 -8.24 -13.71
N LEU A 39 -4.43 -8.51 -12.93
CA LEU A 39 -5.75 -7.93 -13.14
C LEU A 39 -6.16 -6.90 -12.09
N LEU A 40 -5.30 -6.58 -11.12
CA LEU A 40 -5.65 -5.66 -10.04
C LEU A 40 -5.55 -4.20 -10.51
N HIS A 41 -6.70 -3.55 -10.68
CA HIS A 41 -6.80 -2.17 -11.15
C HIS A 41 -6.97 -1.17 -10.00
N THR A 42 -7.57 -1.60 -8.89
CA THR A 42 -7.81 -0.76 -7.72
C THR A 42 -7.35 -1.47 -6.45
N LEU A 43 -6.49 -0.80 -5.69
CA LEU A 43 -6.02 -1.27 -4.39
C LEU A 43 -6.22 -0.17 -3.35
N ASN A 44 -6.99 -0.47 -2.32
CA ASN A 44 -7.17 0.40 -1.16
C ASN A 44 -6.67 -0.33 0.09
N LEU A 45 -5.64 0.20 0.75
CA LEU A 45 -5.09 -0.37 1.99
C LEU A 45 -5.21 0.64 3.13
N ASN A 46 -5.90 0.26 4.18
CA ASN A 46 -5.93 0.99 5.43
C ASN A 46 -5.05 0.28 6.47
N LEU A 47 -3.88 0.86 6.75
CA LEU A 47 -2.86 0.30 7.64
C LEU A 47 -2.64 1.18 8.88
N LEU A 48 -3.57 2.08 9.22
CA LEU A 48 -3.43 2.92 10.41
C LEU A 48 -3.23 2.09 11.69
N SER A 49 -2.58 2.68 12.68
CA SER A 49 -2.31 2.03 13.98
C SER A 49 -1.57 0.67 13.85
N ASN A 50 -0.70 0.53 12.84
CA ASN A 50 0.20 -0.61 12.69
C ASN A 50 1.67 -0.19 12.83
N SER A 51 2.57 -1.16 12.99
CA SER A 51 4.01 -0.94 13.17
C SER A 51 4.81 -1.42 11.96
N ILE A 52 4.50 -0.91 10.77
CA ILE A 52 5.14 -1.33 9.52
C ILE A 52 6.60 -0.86 9.37
N GLY A 53 6.97 0.22 10.06
CA GLY A 53 8.32 0.78 10.06
C GLY A 53 8.82 1.26 8.69
N ARG A 54 10.07 1.74 8.65
CA ARG A 54 10.67 2.29 7.42
C ARG A 54 10.86 1.27 6.31
N SER A 55 11.25 0.03 6.65
CA SER A 55 11.44 -1.04 5.66
C SER A 55 10.12 -1.49 5.04
N GLY A 56 9.06 -1.66 5.84
CA GLY A 56 7.73 -2.00 5.34
C GLY A 56 7.15 -0.90 4.45
N ALA A 57 7.31 0.36 4.85
CA ALA A 57 6.90 1.51 4.04
C ALA A 57 7.64 1.58 2.70
N ALA A 58 8.95 1.31 2.69
CA ALA A 58 9.74 1.23 1.45
C ALA A 58 9.27 0.09 0.55
N ALA A 59 8.90 -1.06 1.12
CA ALA A 59 8.35 -2.18 0.35
C ALA A 59 7.01 -1.80 -0.31
N LEU A 60 6.09 -1.19 0.44
CA LEU A 60 4.80 -0.72 -0.08
C LEU A 60 4.95 0.31 -1.21
N SER A 61 6.06 1.06 -1.24
CA SER A 61 6.34 1.99 -2.35
C SER A 61 6.47 1.33 -3.71
N ALA A 62 6.77 0.03 -3.78
CA ALA A 62 6.82 -0.74 -5.01
C ALA A 62 5.45 -0.97 -5.66
N LEU A 63 4.34 -0.73 -4.94
CA LEU A 63 2.98 -0.82 -5.49
C LEU A 63 2.71 0.21 -6.60
N LYS A 64 3.51 1.29 -6.67
CA LYS A 64 3.44 2.26 -7.78
C LYS A 64 3.89 1.69 -9.12
N ASP A 65 4.73 0.66 -9.07
CA ASP A 65 5.33 0.05 -10.27
C ASP A 65 4.45 -1.12 -10.76
N ALA A 66 3.27 -1.31 -10.17
CA ALA A 66 2.29 -2.32 -10.57
C ALA A 66 1.71 -1.97 -11.95
N PRO A 67 1.89 -2.82 -12.98
CA PRO A 67 1.59 -2.46 -14.37
C PRO A 67 0.09 -2.32 -14.67
N SER A 68 -0.74 -3.02 -13.91
CA SER A 68 -2.21 -3.08 -14.04
C SER A 68 -2.93 -2.06 -13.15
N LEU A 69 -2.25 -1.50 -12.15
CA LEU A 69 -2.86 -0.71 -11.11
C LEU A 69 -3.13 0.72 -11.60
N GLN A 70 -4.40 1.12 -11.58
CA GLN A 70 -4.85 2.44 -11.99
C GLN A 70 -5.17 3.33 -10.79
N THR A 71 -5.55 2.71 -9.67
CA THR A 71 -5.92 3.38 -8.42
C THR A 71 -5.24 2.70 -7.24
N LEU A 72 -4.52 3.49 -6.44
CA LEU A 72 -3.81 3.04 -5.25
C LEU A 72 -4.09 3.98 -4.07
N SER A 73 -4.98 3.63 -3.14
CA SER A 73 -5.15 4.39 -1.89
C SER A 73 -4.41 3.72 -0.74
N LEU A 74 -3.59 4.49 -0.02
CA LEU A 74 -2.82 3.99 1.13
C LEU A 74 -3.01 4.92 2.34
N ASN A 75 -3.65 4.42 3.39
CA ASN A 75 -3.65 5.07 4.70
C ASN A 75 -2.59 4.40 5.57
N LEU A 76 -1.55 5.14 5.96
CA LEU A 76 -0.39 4.59 6.66
C LEU A 76 -0.19 5.26 8.03
N PRO A 77 0.40 4.56 9.01
CA PRO A 77 0.78 5.15 10.29
C PRO A 77 1.89 6.19 10.07
N GLU A 78 1.98 7.18 10.97
CA GLU A 78 2.87 8.34 10.81
C GLU A 78 4.34 7.95 10.58
N ASP A 79 4.83 6.96 11.32
CA ASP A 79 6.21 6.47 11.23
C ASP A 79 6.57 5.92 9.84
N ALA A 80 5.58 5.45 9.09
CA ALA A 80 5.76 4.93 7.75
C ALA A 80 5.86 6.05 6.71
N VAL A 81 5.05 7.10 6.85
CA VAL A 81 5.03 8.25 5.92
C VAL A 81 6.37 8.99 5.89
N ARG A 82 7.14 8.92 6.99
CA ARG A 82 8.47 9.52 7.11
C ARG A 82 9.57 8.74 6.38
N ALA A 83 9.27 7.59 5.77
CA ALA A 83 10.23 6.81 5.01
C ALA A 83 10.52 7.45 3.63
N GLN A 84 11.79 7.43 3.20
CA GLN A 84 12.21 7.97 1.89
C GLN A 84 11.43 7.36 0.71
N GLY A 85 11.09 6.07 0.77
CA GLY A 85 10.27 5.42 -0.26
C GLY A 85 8.84 5.97 -0.36
N MET A 86 8.26 6.46 0.73
CA MET A 86 6.93 7.08 0.74
C MET A 86 6.92 8.50 0.15
N GLN A 87 8.04 9.22 0.21
CA GLN A 87 8.18 10.51 -0.47
C GLN A 87 8.05 10.36 -1.99
N ALA A 88 8.51 9.23 -2.55
CA ALA A 88 8.34 8.94 -3.97
C ALA A 88 6.87 8.67 -4.33
N LEU A 89 6.09 8.04 -3.44
CA LEU A 89 4.64 7.89 -3.62
C LEU A 89 3.89 9.23 -3.51
N ALA A 90 4.38 10.16 -2.68
CA ALA A 90 3.87 11.53 -2.58
C ALA A 90 3.91 12.33 -3.87
N HIS A 91 4.78 11.92 -4.80
CA HIS A 91 4.94 12.59 -6.08
C HIS A 91 4.03 12.00 -7.17
N ILE A 92 3.42 10.84 -6.94
CA ILE A 92 2.61 10.12 -7.93
C ILE A 92 1.15 10.59 -7.92
N THR A 93 0.67 11.13 -6.80
CA THR A 93 -0.55 11.96 -6.75
C THR A 93 -0.53 13.10 -7.76
N ALA A 94 0.65 13.62 -8.10
CA ALA A 94 0.81 14.71 -9.05
C ALA A 94 0.79 14.26 -10.53
N LEU A 95 0.90 12.96 -10.82
CA LEU A 95 0.99 12.42 -12.19
C LEU A 95 -0.34 11.94 -12.77
N GLY A 96 -1.47 12.26 -12.13
CA GLY A 96 -2.80 12.07 -12.73
C GLY A 96 -3.47 10.71 -12.49
N MET A 97 -3.02 9.91 -11.51
CA MET A 97 -3.83 8.81 -10.97
C MET A 97 -4.83 9.39 -9.95
N PRO A 98 -6.14 9.46 -10.24
CA PRO A 98 -7.13 10.20 -9.44
C PRO A 98 -7.45 9.61 -8.05
N GLY A 99 -6.65 8.69 -7.53
CA GLY A 99 -6.94 7.99 -6.28
C GLY A 99 -5.75 7.69 -5.37
N VAL A 100 -4.58 8.29 -5.60
CA VAL A 100 -3.42 8.13 -4.70
C VAL A 100 -3.57 8.98 -3.43
N GLY A 101 -4.69 8.86 -2.72
CA GLY A 101 -4.87 9.54 -1.45
C GLY A 101 -3.93 8.94 -0.40
N MET A 102 -2.83 9.64 -0.08
CA MET A 102 -2.09 9.41 1.15
C MET A 102 -2.73 10.23 2.26
N ASN A 103 -3.65 9.61 3.00
CA ASN A 103 -4.19 10.27 4.18
C ASN A 103 -3.19 10.12 5.32
N ARG A 104 -2.55 11.23 5.68
CA ARG A 104 -1.89 11.37 6.97
C ARG A 104 -2.98 11.22 8.04
N ALA A 105 -2.98 10.14 8.80
CA ALA A 105 -3.70 10.13 10.06
C ALA A 105 -2.94 11.07 11.02
N GLY A 106 -3.21 12.36 10.90
CA GLY A 106 -2.92 13.33 11.95
C GLY A 106 -4.20 13.54 12.76
N GLY A 107 -4.17 13.20 14.05
CA GLY A 107 -5.27 13.54 14.95
C GLY A 107 -5.31 12.77 16.27
N ALA A 108 -4.26 12.88 17.09
CA ALA A 108 -4.31 13.10 18.54
C ALA A 108 -2.88 13.24 19.09
#